data_AF-A0A3N5LST4-F1
#
_entry.id   AF-A0A3N5LST4-F1
#
_cell.length_a   1.000
_cell.length_b   1.000
_cell.length_c   1.000
_cell.angle_alpha   90.00
_cell.angle_beta   90.00
_cell.angle_gamma   90.00
#
_symmetry.space_group_name_H-M   'P 1'
#
loop_
_entity.id
_entity.type
_entity.pdbx_description
1 polymer ?
#
loop_
_entity_poly.entity_id
_entity_poly.type
_entity_poly.pdbx_seq_one_letter_code
_entity_poly.pdbx_strand_id
1 'polypeptide(L)'
;MAESRATLFDVPGYCVALLEPEDTPALQRLLERCSDFSELVSGAPPSPSAAYALMTSGPEGKSLDDKFAWGIYTEVGELTGVLDAI
;
A
#
# COMPACT_ATOMS: atom_id res chain seq x y z
N MET A 1 10.95 8.94 17.28
CA MET A 1 10.63 10.21 16.62
C MET A 1 9.97 9.83 15.31
N ALA A 2 8.64 9.78 15.24
CA ALA A 2 7.96 9.45 14.00
C ALA A 2 8.01 10.69 13.11
N GLU A 3 8.66 10.58 11.95
CA GLU A 3 8.66 11.64 10.95
C GLU A 3 7.22 11.87 10.49
N SER A 4 6.80 13.14 10.50
CA SER A 4 5.47 13.55 10.09
C SER A 4 5.36 13.39 8.58
N ARG A 5 4.58 12.41 8.13
CA ARG A 5 4.25 12.24 6.70
C ARG A 5 3.41 13.42 6.22
N ALA A 6 3.68 13.88 5.01
CA ALA A 6 2.83 14.88 4.37
C ALA A 6 1.53 14.20 3.91
N THR A 7 0.40 14.62 4.48
CA THR A 7 -0.93 14.21 4.04
C THR A 7 -1.22 14.80 2.66
N LEU A 8 -1.67 13.98 1.72
CA LEU A 8 -1.98 14.42 0.35
C LEU A 8 -3.43 14.89 0.19
N PHE A 9 -4.36 14.16 0.79
CA PHE A 9 -5.77 14.55 0.89
C PHE A 9 -6.40 13.88 2.11
N ASP A 10 -7.39 14.56 2.70
CA ASP A 10 -8.09 14.08 3.88
C ASP A 10 -9.34 13.29 3.49
N VAL A 11 -9.48 12.13 4.12
CA VAL A 11 -10.74 11.38 4.19
C VAL A 11 -11.14 11.38 5.66
N PRO A 12 -12.36 11.78 6.06
CA PRO A 12 -12.71 11.88 7.48
C PRO A 12 -12.38 10.60 8.26
N GLY A 13 -11.55 10.73 9.30
CA GLY A 13 -11.06 9.61 10.12
C GLY A 13 -9.84 8.86 9.57
N TYR A 14 -9.27 9.31 8.44
CA TYR A 14 -8.11 8.70 7.79
C TYR A 14 -7.11 9.75 7.29
N CYS A 15 -5.85 9.33 7.22
CA CYS A 15 -4.77 10.08 6.61
C CYS A 15 -4.25 9.32 5.40
N VAL A 16 -4.08 10.00 4.27
CA VAL A 16 -3.49 9.40 3.06
C VAL A 16 -2.10 9.99 2.82
N ALA A 17 -1.10 9.11 2.70
CA ALA A 17 0.29 9.46 2.47
C ALA A 17 0.96 8.51 1.47
N LEU A 18 2.02 8.97 0.80
CA LEU A 18 2.84 8.10 -0.06
C LEU A 18 3.47 6.97 0.77
N LEU A 19 3.52 5.78 0.19
CA LEU A 19 4.29 4.66 0.70
C LEU A 19 5.74 4.80 0.25
N GLU A 20 6.64 4.65 1.20
CA GLU A 20 8.08 4.59 0.96
C GLU A 20 8.56 3.13 1.05
N PRO A 21 9.77 2.79 0.54
CA PRO A 21 10.30 1.44 0.64
C PRO A 21 10.28 0.85 2.07
N GLU A 22 10.45 1.70 3.07
CA GLU A 22 10.43 1.38 4.50
C GLU A 22 9.06 0.87 4.98
N ASP A 23 7.98 1.16 4.26
CA ASP A 23 6.61 0.72 4.57
C ASP A 23 6.31 -0.70 4.09
N THR A 24 7.17 -1.29 3.26
CA THR A 24 6.96 -2.63 2.70
C THR A 24 6.51 -3.66 3.76
N PRO A 25 7.09 -3.72 4.98
CA PRO A 25 6.61 -4.64 6.01
C PRO A 25 5.20 -4.35 6.52
N ALA A 26 4.81 -3.07 6.63
CA ALA A 26 3.47 -2.68 7.04
C ALA A 26 2.45 -3.03 5.95
N LEU A 27 2.80 -2.78 4.69
CA LEU A 27 2.00 -3.17 3.52
C LEU A 27 1.82 -4.69 3.44
N GLN A 28 2.89 -5.48 3.65
CA GLN A 28 2.79 -6.93 3.62
C GLN A 28 1.81 -7.45 4.68
N ARG A 29 1.87 -6.92 5.91
CA ARG A 29 0.92 -7.27 6.97
C ARG A 29 -0.51 -6.88 6.63
N LEU A 30 -0.73 -5.77 5.92
CA LEU A 30 -2.05 -5.40 5.43
C LEU A 30 -2.56 -6.44 4.43
N LEU A 31 -1.76 -6.79 3.42
CA LEU A 31 -2.15 -7.76 2.41
C LEU A 31 -2.48 -9.11 3.03
N GLU A 32 -1.66 -9.58 3.98
CA GLU A 32 -1.87 -10.84 4.72
C GLU A 32 -3.12 -10.79 5.61
N ARG A 33 -3.38 -9.67 6.29
CA ARG A 33 -4.62 -9.47 7.07
C ARG A 33 -5.87 -9.49 6.20
N CYS A 34 -5.76 -9.06 4.94
CA CYS A 34 -6.81 -9.04 3.94
C CYS A 34 -6.68 -10.21 2.94
N SER A 35 -6.21 -11.37 3.41
CA SER A 35 -5.99 -12.53 2.53
C SER A 35 -7.28 -13.01 1.88
N ASP A 36 -8.42 -12.86 2.55
CA ASP A 36 -9.76 -13.16 2.04
C ASP A 36 -10.10 -12.36 0.76
N PHE A 37 -9.77 -11.06 0.75
CA PHE A 37 -9.91 -10.22 -0.44
C PHE A 37 -8.97 -10.68 -1.57
N SER A 38 -7.71 -11.02 -1.25
CA SER A 38 -6.76 -11.52 -2.24
C SER A 38 -7.24 -12.83 -2.87
N GLU A 39 -7.75 -13.76 -2.06
CA GLU A 39 -8.33 -15.01 -2.53
C GLU A 39 -9.55 -14.77 -3.41
N LEU A 40 -10.42 -13.82 -3.04
CA LEU A 40 -11.59 -13.48 -3.83
C LEU A 40 -11.24 -12.90 -5.21
N VAL A 41 -10.23 -12.01 -5.28
CA VAL A 41 -9.88 -11.27 -6.50
C VAL A 41 -8.92 -12.06 -7.40
N SER A 42 -7.93 -12.72 -6.82
CA SER A 42 -6.84 -13.39 -7.54
C SER A 42 -6.91 -14.92 -7.52
N GLY A 43 -7.78 -15.49 -6.69
CA GLY A 43 -7.88 -16.94 -6.48
C GLY A 43 -6.79 -17.51 -5.56
N ALA A 44 -5.94 -16.67 -4.97
CA ALA A 44 -4.85 -17.09 -4.09
C ALA A 44 -4.60 -16.09 -2.94
N PRO A 45 -4.10 -16.56 -1.79
CA PRO A 45 -3.62 -15.67 -0.75
C PRO A 45 -2.39 -14.86 -1.23
N PRO A 46 -2.06 -13.75 -0.57
CA PRO A 46 -0.89 -12.96 -0.90
C PRO A 46 0.39 -13.78 -0.74
N SER A 47 1.34 -13.61 -1.66
CA SER A 47 2.68 -14.20 -1.50
C SER A 47 3.48 -13.48 -0.41
N PRO A 48 4.56 -14.08 0.11
CA PRO A 48 5.47 -13.41 1.05
C PRO A 48 6.19 -12.17 0.48
N SER A 49 6.12 -11.98 -0.84
CA SER A 49 6.70 -10.84 -1.55
C SER A 49 5.63 -9.95 -2.19
N ALA A 50 4.36 -10.10 -1.82
CA ALA A 50 3.24 -9.39 -2.44
C ALA A 50 3.38 -7.87 -2.31
N ALA A 51 3.82 -7.37 -1.16
CA ALA A 51 4.08 -5.94 -0.97
C ALA A 51 5.20 -5.42 -1.88
N TYR A 52 6.30 -6.17 -2.00
CA TYR A 52 7.39 -5.81 -2.90
C TYR A 52 6.92 -5.79 -4.35
N ALA A 53 6.15 -6.81 -4.77
CA ALA A 53 5.57 -6.88 -6.10
C ALA A 53 4.61 -5.70 -6.35
N LEU A 54 3.75 -5.34 -5.38
CA LEU A 54 2.88 -4.17 -5.49
C LEU A 54 3.67 -2.89 -5.72
N MET A 55 4.78 -2.69 -5.00
CA MET A 55 5.60 -1.47 -5.12
C MET A 55 6.45 -1.41 -6.40
N THR A 56 6.76 -2.55 -7.03
CA THR A 56 7.76 -2.63 -8.11
C THR A 56 7.22 -3.19 -9.44
N SER A 57 5.98 -3.65 -9.47
CA SER A 57 5.34 -4.13 -10.71
C SER A 57 4.52 -3.03 -11.38
N GLY A 58 4.43 -3.12 -12.70
CA GLY A 58 3.66 -2.21 -13.53
C GLY A 58 3.45 -2.80 -14.92
N PRO A 59 2.54 -2.23 -15.72
CA PRO A 59 2.36 -2.63 -17.10
C PRO A 59 3.64 -2.43 -17.92
N GLU A 60 3.79 -3.26 -18.96
CA GLU A 60 4.93 -3.18 -19.87
C GLU A 60 5.08 -1.78 -20.48
N GLY A 61 6.31 -1.26 -20.51
CA GLY A 61 6.61 0.04 -21.10
C GLY A 61 6.34 1.26 -20.21
N LYS A 62 5.85 1.09 -18.96
CA LYS A 62 5.81 2.17 -17.96
C LYS A 62 7.03 2.16 -17.06
N SER A 63 7.54 3.35 -16.73
CA SER A 63 8.58 3.51 -15.71
C SER A 63 7.97 3.40 -14.32
N LEU A 64 8.74 2.90 -13.36
CA LEU A 64 8.36 2.97 -11.94
C LEU A 64 8.39 4.41 -11.40
N ASP A 65 9.05 5.33 -12.10
CA ASP A 65 9.00 6.76 -11.74
C ASP A 65 7.60 7.36 -11.90
N ASP A 66 6.75 6.75 -12.72
CA ASP A 66 5.34 7.14 -12.91
C ASP A 66 4.39 6.41 -11.94
N LYS A 67 4.92 5.53 -11.08
CA LYS A 67 4.14 4.72 -10.16
C LYS A 67 4.02 5.40 -8.81
N PHE A 68 2.80 5.44 -8.28
CA PHE A 68 2.51 5.98 -6.97
C PHE A 68 1.69 4.98 -6.16
N ALA A 69 2.19 4.63 -4.99
CA ALA A 69 1.46 3.85 -4.01
C ALA A 69 1.18 4.73 -2.78
N TRP A 70 -0.09 4.83 -2.39
CA TRP A 70 -0.53 5.60 -1.23
C TRP A 70 -1.12 4.69 -0.16
N GLY A 71 -0.64 4.83 1.06
CA GLY A 71 -1.18 4.17 2.22
C GLY A 71 -2.35 4.97 2.79
N ILE A 72 -3.41 4.27 3.18
CA ILE A 72 -4.54 4.83 3.91
C ILE A 72 -4.40 4.43 5.38
N TYR A 73 -4.19 5.41 6.24
CA TYR A 73 -3.91 5.23 7.66
C TYR A 73 -5.09 5.66 8.52
N THR A 74 -5.34 4.96 9.62
CA THR A 74 -6.20 5.48 10.69
C THR A 74 -5.54 6.64 11.43
N GLU A 75 -6.30 7.37 12.25
CA GLU A 75 -5.75 8.43 13.13
C GLU A 75 -4.64 7.95 14.07
N VAL A 76 -4.63 6.65 14.41
CA VAL A 76 -3.60 6.03 15.27
C VAL A 76 -2.40 5.50 14.49
N GLY A 77 -2.35 5.72 13.16
CA GLY A 77 -1.23 5.36 12.29
C GLY A 77 -1.22 3.93 11.78
N GLU A 78 -2.32 3.18 11.92
CA GLU A 78 -2.43 1.83 11.36
C GLU A 78 -2.74 1.88 9.86
N LEU A 79 -1.96 1.16 9.06
CA LEU A 79 -2.22 1.00 7.63
C LEU A 79 -3.42 0.08 7.38
N THR A 80 -4.46 0.63 6.76
CA THR A 80 -5.76 -0.04 6.53
C THR A 80 -6.12 -0.23 5.06
N GLY A 81 -5.42 0.46 4.16
CA GLY A 81 -5.64 0.33 2.73
C GLY A 81 -4.43 0.81 1.94
N VAL A 82 -4.41 0.47 0.66
CA VAL A 82 -3.43 0.95 -0.31
C VAL A 82 -4.14 1.33 -1.60
N LEU A 83 -3.72 2.44 -2.20
CA LEU A 83 -4.07 2.84 -3.56
C LEU A 83 -2.81 2.77 -4.41
N ASP A 84 -2.87 2.11 -5.56
CA ASP A 84 -1.77 2.01 -6.52
C ASP A 84 -2.23 2.60 -7.85
N ALA A 85 -1.41 3.48 -8.43
CA ALA A 85 -1.67 4.11 -9.72
C ALA A 85 -0.39 4.23 -10.55
N ILE A 86 -0.51 3.99 -11.86
CA ILE A 86 0.57 4.06 -12.87
C ILE A 86 0.00 4.36 -14.26
#